data_AF-A0A1E3SWV9-F1
#
_entry.id   AF-A0A1E3SWV9-F1
#
_cell.length_a   1.000
_cell.length_b   1.000
_cell.length_c   1.000
_cell.angle_alpha   90.00
_cell.angle_beta   90.00
_cell.angle_gamma   90.00
#
_symmetry.space_group_name_H-M   'P 1'
#
loop_
_entity.id
_entity.type
_entity.pdbx_description
1 polymer ?
#
loop_
_entity_poly.entity_id
_entity_poly.type
_entity_poly.pdbx_seq_one_letter_code
_entity_poly.pdbx_strand_id
1 'polypeptide(L)'
;MTDGGESQRPPTEVRADSSADEALDVQTVVVEECGRWFVEIIVVFADGVVRKRIDGHSTKRRAELSAGLIKRAAERNIRGPRNG
;
A
#
# COMPACT_ATOMS: atom_id res chain seq x y z
N MET A 1 -15.96 18.46 -25.43
CA MET A 1 -15.34 17.12 -25.61
C MET A 1 -14.42 16.93 -24.42
N THR A 2 -14.70 15.92 -23.60
CA THR A 2 -14.46 15.91 -22.14
C THR A 2 -12.99 15.91 -21.72
N ASP A 3 -12.77 16.73 -20.69
CA ASP A 3 -11.59 16.92 -19.86
C ASP A 3 -10.99 15.61 -19.34
N GLY A 4 -9.70 15.42 -19.60
CA GLY A 4 -8.91 14.31 -19.09
C GLY A 4 -8.54 14.58 -17.64
N GLY A 5 -9.45 14.26 -16.72
CA GLY A 5 -9.24 14.40 -15.29
C GLY A 5 -8.08 13.55 -14.79
N GLU A 6 -6.88 14.13 -14.78
CA GLU A 6 -5.77 13.68 -13.97
C GLU A 6 -6.25 13.68 -12.51
N SER A 7 -6.64 12.50 -12.02
CA SER A 7 -6.83 12.27 -10.59
C SER A 7 -5.46 12.41 -9.93
N GLN A 8 -5.05 13.63 -9.63
CA GLN A 8 -4.05 13.92 -8.62
C GLN A 8 -4.62 13.39 -7.31
N ARG A 9 -4.38 12.11 -7.04
CA ARG A 9 -4.72 11.50 -5.75
C ARG A 9 -4.00 12.36 -4.71
N PRO A 10 -4.72 12.99 -3.76
CA PRO A 10 -4.07 13.79 -2.74
C PRO A 10 -3.00 12.92 -2.06
N PRO A 11 -1.86 13.51 -1.67
CA PRO A 11 -0.87 12.83 -0.85
C PRO A 11 -1.59 12.10 0.29
N THR A 12 -1.13 10.91 0.65
CA THR A 12 -1.77 10.16 1.73
C THR A 12 -1.64 10.97 3.01
N GLU A 13 -2.72 11.65 3.41
CA GLU A 13 -2.78 12.37 4.68
C GLU A 13 -2.82 11.34 5.80
N VAL A 14 -1.83 11.41 6.69
CA VAL A 14 -1.81 10.61 7.92
C VAL A 14 -2.93 11.15 8.80
N ARG A 15 -3.95 10.34 9.06
CA ARG A 15 -5.11 10.72 9.87
C ARG A 15 -4.63 10.98 11.30
N ALA A 16 -4.97 12.12 11.88
CA ALA A 16 -4.49 12.57 13.19
C ALA A 16 -4.87 11.64 14.37
N ASP A 17 -5.94 10.85 14.21
CA ASP A 17 -6.38 9.84 15.19
C ASP A 17 -5.80 8.44 14.91
N SER A 18 -5.06 8.26 13.81
CA SER A 18 -4.31 7.02 13.59
C SER A 18 -3.07 7.13 14.46
N SER A 19 -2.89 6.25 15.44
CA SER A 19 -1.59 6.10 16.07
C SER A 19 -0.61 5.61 15.01
N ALA A 20 0.05 6.56 14.36
CA ALA A 20 1.27 6.33 13.59
C ALA A 20 2.42 5.85 14.50
N ASP A 21 2.19 5.83 15.82
CA ASP A 21 2.99 5.12 16.81
C ASP A 21 2.90 3.61 16.57
N GLU A 22 3.94 3.07 15.93
CA GLU A 22 4.23 1.65 15.74
C GLU A 22 3.21 0.82 14.93
N ALA A 23 3.32 0.92 13.60
CA ALA A 23 2.87 -0.17 12.73
C ALA A 23 3.62 -1.47 13.12
N LEU A 24 2.89 -2.51 13.50
CA LEU A 24 3.42 -3.79 14.00
C LEU A 24 3.81 -4.73 12.87
N ASP A 25 3.03 -4.73 11.79
CA ASP A 25 3.27 -5.56 10.62
C ASP A 25 2.76 -4.90 9.34
N VAL A 26 3.35 -5.29 8.22
CA VAL A 26 2.87 -4.95 6.88
C VAL A 26 2.85 -6.18 5.98
N GLN A 27 1.71 -6.36 5.31
CA GLN A 27 1.54 -7.35 4.27
C GLN A 27 1.14 -6.68 2.97
N THR A 28 1.50 -7.32 1.86
CA THR A 28 1.02 -6.97 0.53
C THR A 28 0.39 -8.19 -0.09
N VAL A 29 -0.83 -8.04 -0.61
CA VAL A 29 -1.56 -9.11 -1.27
C VAL A 29 -1.88 -8.72 -2.70
N VAL A 30 -1.90 -9.72 -3.58
CA VAL A 30 -2.30 -9.57 -4.97
C VAL A 30 -3.68 -10.20 -5.14
N VAL A 31 -4.65 -9.41 -5.56
CA VAL A 31 -6.05 -9.82 -5.74
C VAL A 31 -6.42 -9.73 -7.21
N GLU A 32 -7.04 -10.77 -7.75
CA GLU A 32 -7.61 -10.73 -9.10
C GLU A 32 -9.05 -10.21 -9.05
N GLU A 33 -9.35 -9.16 -9.81
CA GLU A 33 -10.70 -8.64 -9.98
C GLU A 33 -10.92 -8.22 -11.43
N CYS A 34 -12.01 -8.70 -12.05
CA CYS A 34 -12.40 -8.38 -13.43
C CYS A 34 -11.25 -8.52 -14.45
N GLY A 35 -10.43 -9.56 -14.31
CA GLY A 35 -9.28 -9.82 -15.19
C GLY A 35 -8.09 -8.87 -15.01
N ARG A 36 -8.08 -8.04 -13.95
CA ARG A 36 -6.95 -7.21 -13.56
C ARG A 36 -6.40 -7.67 -12.20
N TRP A 37 -5.12 -7.40 -11.99
CA TRP A 37 -4.38 -7.83 -10.80
C TRP A 37 -4.06 -6.62 -9.94
N PHE A 38 -4.74 -6.49 -8.81
CA PHE A 38 -4.58 -5.37 -7.89
C PHE A 38 -3.66 -5.71 -6.74
N VAL A 39 -2.80 -4.77 -6.36
CA VAL A 39 -1.98 -4.85 -5.15
C VAL A 39 -2.70 -4.12 -4.04
N GLU A 40 -2.92 -4.79 -2.91
CA GLU A 40 -3.39 -4.19 -1.68
C GLU A 40 -2.29 -4.25 -0.62
N ILE A 41 -2.14 -3.16 0.13
CA ILE A 41 -1.31 -3.12 1.34
C ILE A 41 -2.22 -3.26 2.56
N ILE A 42 -1.77 -4.06 3.52
CA ILE A 42 -2.40 -4.30 4.81
C ILE A 42 -1.40 -3.90 5.87
N VAL A 43 -1.72 -2.90 6.68
CA VAL A 43 -0.88 -2.46 7.80
C VAL A 43 -1.62 -2.79 9.09
N VAL A 44 -0.93 -3.47 10.00
CA VAL A 44 -1.45 -3.84 11.31
C VAL A 44 -0.87 -2.90 12.34
N PHE A 45 -1.74 -2.30 13.12
CA PHE A 45 -1.43 -1.44 14.27
C PHE A 45 -1.94 -2.13 15.54
N ALA A 46 -1.59 -1.61 16.72
CA ALA A 46 -2.12 -2.12 17.98
C ALA A 46 -3.64 -1.90 18.13
N ASP A 47 -4.18 -0.87 17.49
CA ASP A 47 -5.57 -0.43 17.57
C ASP A 47 -6.44 -0.91 16.39
N GLY A 48 -5.85 -1.46 15.33
CA GLY A 48 -6.60 -1.91 14.17
C GLY A 48 -5.79 -2.32 12.96
N VAL A 49 -6.51 -2.57 11.86
CA VAL A 49 -5.94 -2.99 10.58
C VAL A 49 -6.41 -2.06 9.48
N VAL A 50 -5.47 -1.48 8.74
CA VAL A 50 -5.74 -0.65 7.57
C VAL A 50 -5.49 -1.47 6.30
N ARG A 51 -6.49 -1.53 5.42
CA ARG A 51 -6.38 -2.14 4.09
C ARG A 51 -6.57 -1.07 3.03
N LYS A 52 -5.63 -0.99 2.08
CA LYS A 52 -5.69 -0.02 0.98
C LYS A 52 -5.25 -0.65 -0.34
N ARG A 53 -6.04 -0.42 -1.39
CA ARG A 53 -5.65 -0.73 -2.77
C ARG A 53 -4.66 0.31 -3.28
N ILE A 54 -3.52 -0.17 -3.81
CA ILE A 54 -2.42 0.68 -4.27
C ILE A 54 -2.50 0.88 -5.78
N ASP A 55 -2.38 -0.21 -6.54
CA ASP A 55 -2.28 -0.17 -7.99
C ASP A 55 -2.87 -1.43 -8.67
N GLY A 56 -3.18 -1.31 -9.95
CA GLY A 56 -3.74 -2.37 -10.79
C GLY A 56 -2.85 -2.67 -12.00
N HIS A 57 -2.60 -3.95 -12.25
CA HIS A 57 -1.72 -4.43 -13.30
C HIS A 57 -2.45 -5.39 -14.26
N SER A 58 -1.96 -5.45 -15.49
CA SER A 58 -2.52 -6.34 -16.53
C SER A 58 -2.15 -7.81 -16.36
N THR A 59 -1.10 -8.12 -15.59
CA THR A 59 -0.65 -9.50 -15.35
C THR A 59 -0.28 -9.73 -13.89
N LYS A 60 -0.51 -10.96 -13.42
CA LYS A 60 -0.16 -11.41 -12.08
C LYS A 60 1.31 -11.15 -11.74
N ARG A 61 2.21 -11.52 -12.66
CA ARG A 61 3.67 -11.37 -12.48
C ARG A 61 4.09 -9.92 -12.22
N ARG A 62 3.46 -8.95 -12.90
CA ARG A 62 3.74 -7.52 -12.65
C ARG A 62 3.24 -7.07 -11.28
N ALA A 63 2.05 -7.53 -10.89
CA ALA A 63 1.50 -7.25 -9.57
C ALA A 63 2.35 -7.84 -8.44
N GLU A 64 2.82 -9.08 -8.59
CA GLU A 64 3.67 -9.74 -7.59
C GLU A 64 5.02 -9.03 -7.43
N LEU A 65 5.65 -8.61 -8.55
CA LEU A 65 6.88 -7.84 -8.51
C LEU A 65 6.67 -6.50 -7.78
N SER A 66 5.60 -5.78 -8.12
CA SER A 66 5.22 -4.52 -7.47
C SER A 66 4.97 -4.71 -5.97
N ALA A 67 4.17 -5.72 -5.60
CA ALA A 67 3.87 -6.08 -4.22
C ALA A 67 5.15 -6.37 -3.41
N GLY A 68 6.09 -7.14 -3.97
CA GLY A 68 7.37 -7.42 -3.33
C GLY A 68 8.22 -6.18 -3.07
N LEU A 69 8.23 -5.22 -4.01
CA LEU A 69 8.94 -3.94 -3.83
C LEU A 69 8.29 -3.07 -2.74
N ILE A 70 6.96 -2.98 -2.76
CA ILE A 70 6.18 -2.22 -1.78
C ILE A 70 6.39 -2.80 -0.39
N LYS A 71 6.27 -4.13 -0.23
CA LYS A 71 6.46 -4.82 1.05
C LYS A 71 7.83 -4.51 1.63
N ARG A 72 8.89 -4.69 0.85
CA ARG A 72 10.26 -4.39 1.30
C ARG A 72 10.44 -2.92 1.70
N ALA A 73 9.79 -1.99 0.99
CA ALA A 73 9.86 -0.57 1.33
C ALA A 73 9.14 -0.27 2.64
N ALA A 74 7.94 -0.82 2.83
CA ALA A 74 7.16 -0.63 4.03
C ALA A 74 7.80 -1.29 5.27
N GLU A 75 8.32 -2.52 5.14
CA GLU A 75 9.02 -3.23 6.22
C GLU A 75 10.25 -2.45 6.74
N ARG A 76 10.95 -1.74 5.85
CA ARG A 76 12.06 -0.85 6.25
C ARG A 76 11.58 0.32 7.10
N ASN A 77 10.41 0.88 6.79
CA ASN A 77 9.85 1.99 7.55
C ASN A 77 9.34 1.53 8.93
N ILE A 78 8.82 0.31 9.04
CA ILE A 78 8.36 -0.26 10.32
C ILE A 78 9.50 -0.45 11.31
N ARG A 79 10.65 -0.98 10.87
CA ARG A 79 11.79 -1.23 11.77
C ARG A 79 12.56 0.02 12.19
N GLY A 80 12.10 1.20 11.79
CA GLY A 80 12.83 2.46 11.94
C GLY A 80 14.10 2.51 11.06
N PRO A 81 14.76 3.68 11.00
CA PRO A 81 16.06 3.79 10.36
C PRO A 81 17.01 2.76 10.95
N ARG A 82 17.62 1.92 10.10
CA ARG A 82 18.59 0.90 10.57
C ARG A 82 19.94 1.45 10.97
N ASN A 83 20.17 2.76 10.88
CA ASN A 83 21.42 3.42 11.24
C ASN A 83 21.08 4.71 12.00
N GLY A 84 21.79 4.94 13.12
CA GLY A 84 21.70 6.15 13.94
C GLY A 84 22.35 7.38 13.31
#